data_AF-A0A941PS19-F1
#
_entry.id   AF-A0A941PS19-F1
#
_cell.length_a   1.000
_cell.length_b   1.000
_cell.length_c   1.000
_cell.angle_alpha   90.00
_cell.angle_beta   90.00
_cell.angle_gamma   90.00
#
_symmetry.space_group_name_H-M   'P 1'
#
loop_
_entity.id
_entity.type
_entity.pdbx_description
1 polymer ?
#
loop_
_entity_poly.entity_id
_entity_poly.type
_entity_poly.pdbx_seq_one_letter_code
_entity_poly.pdbx_strand_id
1 'polypeptide(L)' 'RSLDVQVSRLRKLIEQDPASPRYIQTVWGVGYVFVPDGNA' A
#
# COMPACT_ATOMS: atom_id res chain seq x y z
N ARG A 1 3.14 11.75 -11.31
CA ARG A 1 2.98 11.91 -9.84
C ARG A 1 1.52 11.78 -9.40
N SER A 2 0.80 10.74 -9.85
CA SER A 2 -0.63 10.54 -9.50
C SER A 2 -0.83 9.29 -8.64
N LEU A 3 -0.07 8.22 -8.92
CA LEU A 3 -0.26 6.93 -8.27
C LEU A 3 0.02 6.97 -6.77
N ASP A 4 1.10 7.61 -6.33
CA ASP A 4 1.48 7.65 -4.91
C ASP A 4 0.43 8.35 -4.05
N VAL A 5 -0.24 9.37 -4.60
CA VAL A 5 -1.34 10.06 -3.92
C VAL A 5 -2.55 9.13 -3.79
N GLN A 6 -2.88 8.39 -4.85
CA GLN A 6 -3.99 7.43 -4.80
C GLN A 6 -3.68 6.25 -3.86
N VAL A 7 -2.45 5.73 -3.89
CA VAL A 7 -2.02 4.66 -2.98
C VAL A 7 -2.02 5.14 -1.53
N SER A 8 -1.56 6.36 -1.26
CA SER A 8 -1.63 6.95 0.08
C SER A 8 -3.07 7.09 0.58
N ARG A 9 -3.99 7.54 -0.28
CA ARG A 9 -5.42 7.62 0.05
C ARG A 9 -6.02 6.23 0.29
N LEU A 10 -5.69 5.26 -0.56
CA LEU A 10 -6.18 3.89 -0.44
C LEU A 10 -5.69 3.26 0.87
N ARG A 11 -4.41 3.38 1.21
CA ARG A 11 -3.85 2.86 2.47
C ARG A 11 -4.57 3.44 3.69
N LYS A 12 -4.92 4.72 3.68
CA LYS A 12 -5.71 5.35 4.76
C LYS A 12 -7.12 4.77 4.93
N LEU A 13 -7.67 4.14 3.90
CA LEU A 13 -9.02 3.56 3.94
C LEU A 13 -9.01 2.09 4.35
N ILE A 14 -7.98 1.32 3.99
CA ILE A 14 -7.99 -0.14 4.11
C ILE A 14 -6.96 -0.69 5.10
N GLU A 15 -5.89 0.05 5.38
CA GLU A 15 -4.85 -0.40 6.31
C GLU A 15 -5.26 0.00 7.73
N GLN A 16 -4.96 -0.87 8.70
CA GLN A 16 -5.13 -0.54 10.12
C GLN A 16 -4.18 0.59 10.54
N ASP A 17 -2.92 0.52 10.07
CA ASP A 17 -1.93 1.58 10.19
C ASP A 17 -1.32 1.88 8.81
N PRO A 18 -1.61 3.04 8.21
CA PRO A 18 -1.06 3.41 6.89
C PRO A 18 0.46 3.52 6.84
N ALA A 19 1.14 3.67 8.00
CA ALA A 19 2.60 3.68 8.08
C ALA A 19 3.21 2.26 8.05
N SER A 20 2.40 1.24 8.33
CA SER A 20 2.80 -0.18 8.32
C SER A 20 1.85 -0.98 7.40
N PRO A 21 1.92 -0.75 6.07
CA PRO A 21 0.91 -1.25 5.15
C PRO A 21 1.01 -2.76 4.95
N ARG A 22 -0.10 -3.44 5.25
CA ARG A 22 -0.26 -4.89 5.20
C ARG A 22 -0.71 -5.36 3.81
N TYR A 23 -1.66 -4.67 3.20
CA TYR A 23 -2.30 -5.07 1.95
C TYR A 23 -1.63 -4.49 0.72
N ILE A 24 -1.21 -3.22 0.74
CA ILE A 24 -0.57 -2.57 -0.40
C ILE A 24 0.88 -2.29 -0.07
N GLN A 25 1.81 -3.12 -0.53
CA GLN A 25 3.24 -3.00 -0.23
C GLN A 25 3.99 -2.25 -1.34
N THR A 26 5.05 -1.53 -0.96
CA THR A 26 5.93 -0.86 -1.91
C THR A 26 7.07 -1.79 -2.31
N VAL A 27 7.25 -2.03 -3.61
CA VAL A 27 8.41 -2.72 -4.18
C VAL A 27 9.29 -1.68 -4.85
N TRP A 28 10.43 -1.39 -4.23
CA TRP A 28 11.37 -0.36 -4.72
C TRP A 28 11.87 -0.70 -6.12
N GLY A 29 11.81 0.30 -7.01
CA GLY A 29 12.18 0.13 -8.42
C GLY A 29 11.13 -0.53 -9.31
N VAL A 30 9.98 -0.96 -8.76
CA VAL A 30 8.90 -1.63 -9.51
C VAL A 30 7.57 -0.89 -9.35
N GLY A 31 7.12 -0.64 -8.12
CA GLY A 31 5.82 -0.02 -7.84
C GLY A 31 5.16 -0.57 -6.59
N TYR A 32 3.89 -0.95 -6.70
CA TYR A 32 3.08 -1.41 -5.57
C TYR A 32 2.49 -2.80 -5.86
N VAL A 33 2.41 -3.63 -4.82
CA VAL A 33 1.84 -4.98 -4.89
C VAL A 33 0.71 -5.10 -3.89
N PHE A 34 -0.37 -5.75 -4.31
CA PHE A 34 -1.47 -6.13 -3.44
C PHE A 34 -1.22 -7.52 -2.83
N VAL A 35 -1.31 -7.63 -1.51
CA VAL A 35 -1.12 -8.85 -0.71
C VAL A 35 -2.43 -9.11 0.05
N PRO A 36 -3.32 -9.97 -0.47
CA PRO A 36 -4.67 -10.13 0.05
C PRO A 36 -4.72 -10.69 1.48
N ASP A 37 -3.80 -11.58 1.82
CA ASP A 37 -3.75 -12.20 3.14
C ASP A 37 -3.07 -11.29 4.17
N GLY A 38 -2.31 -10.30 3.70
CA GLY A 38 -1.59 -9.37 4.55
C GLY A 38 -0.55 -9.99 5.50
N ASN A 39 -0.12 -11.21 5.22
CA ASN A 39 1.03 -11.79 5.90
C ASN A 39 2.28 -11.30 5.14
N ALA A 40 2.81 -10.17 5.58
CA ALA A 40 4.18 -9.75 5.22
C ALA A 40 5.17 -10.45 6.15
#